data_AF-M2TJZ4-F1
#
_entry.id   AF-M2TJZ4-F1
#
_cell.length_a   1.000
_cell.length_b   1.000
_cell.length_c   1.000
_cell.angle_alpha   90.00
_cell.angle_beta   90.00
_cell.angle_gamma   90.00
#
_symmetry.space_group_name_H-M   'P 1'
#
loop_
_entity.id
_entity.type
_entity.pdbx_description
1 polymer ?
#
loop_
_entity_poly.entity_id
_entity_poly.type
_entity_poly.pdbx_seq_one_letter_code
_entity_poly.pdbx_strand_id
1 'polypeptide(L)'
;MSLFPNIQVAAQSELDAVLGVPPRLPTAEDLPQLPYIEAVVKETFRSHQVAPMGLPHTNTSSDTYSGYHIPQGSIVLANIWAFMHDPSTYRDPFIFRPERFLGPEAEPDPRRHVFGYGRRICPGKHMAERALKATIASTLVVFSIEKEGEVETTFCPGLLSHPSPFKCSIRARSGFEVVMLL
;
A
#
# COMPACT_ATOMS: atom_id res chain seq x y z
N MET A 1 -5.61 7.83 4.24
CA MET A 1 -5.30 9.27 4.40
C MET A 1 -6.26 9.95 5.37
N SER A 2 -7.58 9.77 5.25
CA SER A 2 -8.58 10.29 6.23
C SER A 2 -8.25 10.01 7.72
N LEU A 3 -7.66 8.85 8.01
CA LEU A 3 -7.26 8.43 9.36
C LEU A 3 -5.88 8.94 9.81
N PHE A 4 -5.08 9.47 8.89
CA PHE A 4 -3.67 9.81 9.11
C PHE A 4 -3.36 11.22 8.61
N PRO A 5 -3.95 12.27 9.22
CA PRO A 5 -3.80 13.64 8.74
C PRO A 5 -2.35 14.11 8.70
N ASN A 6 -1.53 13.74 9.68
CA ASN A 6 -0.10 14.11 9.71
C ASN A 6 0.68 13.53 8.54
N ILE A 7 0.37 12.29 8.15
CA ILE A 7 1.01 11.64 7.00
C ILE A 7 0.59 12.31 5.70
N GLN A 8 -0.69 12.70 5.58
CA GLN A 8 -1.18 13.44 4.44
C GLN A 8 -0.49 14.81 4.30
N VAL A 9 -0.32 15.54 5.41
CA VAL A 9 0.39 16.84 5.42
C VAL A 9 1.84 16.67 4.98
N ALA A 10 2.55 15.64 5.48
CA ALA A 10 3.93 15.37 5.08
C ALA A 10 4.04 15.00 3.59
N ALA A 11 3.12 14.18 3.08
CA ALA A 11 3.05 13.83 1.66
C ALA A 11 2.77 15.05 0.77
N GLN A 12 1.82 15.91 1.17
CA GLN A 12 1.53 17.16 0.47
C GLN A 12 2.73 18.12 0.50
N SER A 13 3.46 18.19 1.61
CA SER A 13 4.66 19.02 1.73
C SER A 13 5.77 18.58 0.76
N GLU A 14 5.98 17.27 0.59
CA GLU A 14 6.90 16.75 -0.43
C GLU A 14 6.43 17.11 -1.85
N LEU A 15 5.15 16.92 -2.14
CA LEU A 15 4.58 17.24 -3.45
C LEU A 15 4.75 18.73 -3.80
N ASP A 16 4.49 19.63 -2.84
CA ASP A 16 4.65 21.07 -3.04
C ASP A 16 6.13 21.44 -3.27
N ALA A 17 7.06 20.79 -2.57
CA ALA A 17 8.50 21.02 -2.73
C ALA A 17 9.02 20.57 -4.10
N VAL A 18 8.51 19.45 -4.64
CA VAL A 18 8.98 18.88 -5.92
C VAL A 18 8.23 19.46 -7.13
N LEU A 19 6.93 19.73 -6.99
CA LEU A 19 6.06 20.13 -8.10
C LEU A 19 5.80 21.64 -8.15
N GLY A 20 6.23 22.40 -7.14
CA GLY A 20 6.12 23.85 -7.05
C GLY A 20 4.88 24.34 -6.27
N VAL A 21 4.73 25.67 -6.17
CA VAL A 21 3.60 26.32 -5.49
C VAL A 21 3.03 27.43 -6.38
N PRO A 22 1.78 27.32 -6.88
CA PRO A 22 0.88 26.17 -6.70
C PRO A 22 1.42 24.92 -7.42
N PRO A 23 1.20 23.72 -6.87
CA PRO A 23 1.75 22.51 -7.48
C PRO A 23 1.02 22.17 -8.77
N ARG A 24 1.76 21.67 -9.76
CA ARG A 24 1.19 21.04 -10.97
C ARG A 24 0.89 19.55 -10.72
N LEU A 25 0.15 18.92 -11.63
CA LEU A 25 -0.01 17.46 -11.60
C LEU A 25 1.35 16.76 -11.82
N PRO A 26 1.58 15.61 -11.15
CA PRO A 26 2.81 14.85 -11.31
C PRO A 26 2.88 14.19 -12.70
N THR A 27 4.08 14.19 -13.26
CA THR A 27 4.46 13.47 -14.48
C THR A 27 5.20 12.18 -14.12
N ALA A 28 5.48 11.32 -15.12
CA ALA A 28 6.23 10.09 -14.89
C ALA A 28 7.67 10.37 -14.41
N GLU A 29 8.25 11.50 -14.83
CA GLU A 29 9.59 11.98 -14.49
C GLU A 29 9.68 12.50 -13.05
N ASP A 30 8.56 12.92 -12.46
CA ASP A 30 8.51 13.39 -11.07
C ASP A 30 8.42 12.23 -10.08
N LEU A 31 7.75 11.13 -10.44
CA LEU A 31 7.48 10.03 -9.51
C LEU A 31 8.75 9.47 -8.82
N PRO A 32 9.92 9.34 -9.49
CA PRO A 32 11.16 8.92 -8.82
C PRO A 32 11.65 9.90 -7.74
N GLN A 33 11.26 11.17 -7.81
CA GLN A 33 11.70 12.25 -6.90
C GLN A 33 10.81 12.38 -5.65
N LEU A 34 9.85 11.48 -5.46
CA LEU A 34 8.89 11.49 -4.34
C LEU A 34 9.15 10.31 -3.37
N PRO A 35 10.20 10.37 -2.54
CA PRO A 35 10.55 9.30 -1.61
C PRO A 35 9.54 9.09 -0.48
N TYR A 36 8.90 10.14 0.04
CA TYR A 36 7.87 10.00 1.07
C TYR A 36 6.59 9.40 0.48
N ILE A 37 6.17 9.79 -0.72
CA ILE A 37 5.07 9.11 -1.43
C ILE A 37 5.41 7.64 -1.69
N GLU A 38 6.66 7.33 -2.07
CA GLU A 38 7.12 5.93 -2.19
C GLU A 38 6.98 5.17 -0.87
N ALA A 39 7.33 5.81 0.25
CA ALA A 39 7.20 5.25 1.58
C ALA A 39 5.73 5.00 1.97
N VAL A 40 4.83 5.92 1.61
CA VAL A 40 3.38 5.75 1.79
C VAL A 40 2.85 4.58 0.95
N VAL A 41 3.32 4.41 -0.29
CA VAL A 41 2.97 3.26 -1.15
C VAL A 41 3.41 1.95 -0.50
N LYS A 42 4.66 1.87 -0.05
CA LYS A 42 5.18 0.68 0.63
C LYS A 42 4.39 0.36 1.90
N GLU A 43 4.10 1.37 2.73
CA GLU A 43 3.33 1.16 3.96
C GLU A 43 1.90 0.75 3.68
N THR A 44 1.29 1.25 2.60
CA THR A 44 -0.03 0.80 2.14
C THR A 44 -0.02 -0.69 1.77
N PHE A 45 1.00 -1.15 1.03
CA PHE A 45 1.14 -2.58 0.72
C PHE A 45 1.39 -3.45 1.96
N ARG A 46 2.14 -2.95 2.96
CA ARG A 46 2.49 -3.69 4.18
C ARG A 46 1.37 -3.70 5.22
N SER A 47 0.64 -2.60 5.39
CA SER A 47 -0.38 -2.51 6.43
C SER A 47 -1.61 -3.34 6.10
N HIS A 48 -1.95 -3.44 4.82
CA HIS A 48 -3.12 -4.21 4.39
C HIS A 48 -2.97 -4.72 2.96
N GLN A 49 -2.67 -6.01 2.81
CA GLN A 49 -2.46 -6.63 1.51
C GLN A 49 -3.80 -6.90 0.82
N VAL A 50 -3.79 -6.81 -0.52
CA VAL A 50 -4.94 -7.20 -1.34
C VAL A 50 -5.29 -8.69 -1.16
N ALA A 51 -4.30 -9.57 -1.01
CA ALA A 51 -4.51 -11.01 -0.78
C ALA A 51 -3.71 -11.46 0.46
N PRO A 52 -4.23 -11.28 1.69
CA PRO A 52 -3.48 -11.53 2.93
C PRO A 52 -3.04 -12.99 3.10
N MET A 53 -3.79 -13.95 2.55
CA MET A 53 -3.46 -15.38 2.54
C MET A 53 -2.83 -15.86 1.22
N GLY A 54 -2.48 -14.94 0.33
CA GLY A 54 -2.05 -15.25 -1.03
C GLY A 54 -3.14 -15.97 -1.84
N LEU A 55 -2.74 -16.54 -2.97
CA LEU A 55 -3.60 -17.42 -3.76
C LEU A 55 -3.27 -18.89 -3.44
N PRO A 56 -4.26 -19.80 -3.37
CA PRO A 56 -4.02 -21.21 -3.15
C PRO A 56 -3.06 -21.80 -4.19
N HIS A 57 -2.00 -22.46 -3.71
CA HIS A 57 -1.11 -23.27 -4.51
C HIS A 57 -1.34 -24.76 -4.21
N THR A 58 -0.93 -25.63 -5.13
CA THR A 58 -0.90 -27.08 -4.89
C THR A 58 0.44 -27.66 -5.32
N ASN A 59 0.96 -28.60 -4.54
CA ASN A 59 2.19 -29.31 -4.86
C ASN A 59 1.93 -30.49 -5.81
N THR A 60 2.78 -30.63 -6.82
CA THR A 60 2.66 -31.68 -7.84
C THR A 60 3.24 -33.03 -7.42
N SER A 61 3.99 -33.06 -6.33
CA SER A 61 4.57 -34.25 -5.69
C SER A 61 4.64 -34.03 -4.19
N SER A 62 4.72 -35.09 -3.40
CA SER A 62 4.96 -34.96 -1.96
C SER A 62 6.30 -34.27 -1.69
N ASP A 63 6.37 -33.56 -0.57
CA ASP A 63 7.56 -32.80 -0.16
C ASP A 63 7.74 -32.85 1.36
N THR A 64 8.87 -32.36 1.88
CA THR A 64 9.13 -32.18 3.30
C THR A 64 9.69 -30.80 3.57
N TYR A 65 9.00 -30.02 4.40
CA TYR A 65 9.43 -28.68 4.77
C TYR A 65 9.52 -28.55 6.30
N SER A 66 10.67 -28.12 6.81
CA SER A 66 10.93 -27.99 8.26
C SER A 66 10.57 -29.26 9.06
N GLY A 67 10.83 -30.45 8.48
CA GLY A 67 10.52 -31.75 9.09
C GLY A 67 9.06 -32.21 8.93
N TYR A 68 8.18 -31.39 8.36
CA TYR A 68 6.78 -31.76 8.10
C TYR A 68 6.61 -32.36 6.71
N HIS A 69 5.99 -33.54 6.64
CA HIS A 69 5.61 -34.15 5.37
C HIS A 69 4.39 -33.43 4.78
N ILE A 70 4.50 -33.01 3.52
CA ILE A 70 3.44 -32.35 2.75
C ILE A 70 3.03 -33.33 1.63
N PRO A 71 1.87 -34.02 1.75
CA PRO A 71 1.40 -34.95 0.74
C PRO A 71 1.19 -34.26 -0.62
N GLN A 72 1.36 -35.00 -1.72
CA GLN A 72 1.01 -34.52 -3.05
C GLN A 72 -0.45 -34.03 -3.11
N GLY A 73 -0.71 -32.94 -3.82
CA GLY A 73 -2.05 -32.37 -3.95
C GLY A 73 -2.53 -31.54 -2.76
N SER A 74 -1.68 -31.33 -1.75
CA SER A 74 -1.99 -30.43 -0.63
C SER A 74 -2.21 -29.00 -1.12
N ILE A 75 -3.18 -28.31 -0.52
CA ILE A 75 -3.37 -26.88 -0.72
C ILE A 75 -2.42 -26.12 0.21
N VAL A 76 -1.61 -25.23 -0.35
CA VAL A 76 -0.65 -24.41 0.38
C VAL A 76 -1.03 -22.94 0.21
N LEU A 77 -1.17 -22.23 1.33
CA LEU A 77 -1.46 -20.80 1.39
C LEU A 77 -0.27 -20.08 2.06
N ALA A 78 0.19 -19.00 1.43
CA ALA A 78 1.21 -18.14 2.02
C ALA A 78 0.53 -17.11 2.92
N ASN A 79 0.77 -17.17 4.23
CA ASN A 79 0.23 -16.17 5.16
C ASN A 79 1.04 -14.86 5.08
N ILE A 80 0.81 -14.10 4.00
CA ILE A 80 1.48 -12.83 3.75
C ILE A 80 1.16 -11.82 4.86
N TRP A 81 -0.07 -11.83 5.39
CA TRP A 81 -0.45 -11.00 6.54
C TRP A 81 0.50 -11.18 7.72
N ALA A 82 0.77 -12.44 8.10
CA ALA A 82 1.70 -12.75 9.18
C ALA A 82 3.11 -12.25 8.88
N PHE A 83 3.60 -12.40 7.64
CA PHE A 83 4.94 -11.89 7.26
C PHE A 83 5.02 -10.36 7.36
N MET A 84 3.96 -9.66 6.95
CA MET A 84 3.90 -8.20 6.97
C MET A 84 3.65 -7.63 8.37
N HIS A 85 3.27 -8.47 9.33
CA HIS A 85 3.01 -8.10 10.72
C HIS A 85 3.95 -8.80 11.73
N ASP A 86 5.03 -9.41 11.26
CA ASP A 86 6.04 -10.01 12.14
C ASP A 86 6.88 -8.90 12.82
N PRO A 87 6.83 -8.76 14.16
CA PRO A 87 7.56 -7.73 14.88
C PRO A 87 9.09 -7.93 14.83
N SER A 88 9.58 -9.11 14.44
CA SER A 88 11.00 -9.35 14.19
C SER A 88 11.49 -8.73 12.87
N THR A 89 10.56 -8.48 11.94
CA THR A 89 10.84 -7.88 10.63
C THR A 89 10.44 -6.41 10.59
N TYR A 90 9.27 -6.05 11.11
CA TYR A 90 8.72 -4.69 11.09
C TYR A 90 8.44 -4.20 12.51
N ARG A 91 9.06 -3.09 12.93
CA ARG A 91 8.84 -2.54 14.28
C ARG A 91 7.44 -1.94 14.39
N ASP A 92 6.73 -2.20 15.47
CA ASP A 92 5.35 -1.75 15.67
C ASP A 92 4.46 -2.01 14.44
N PRO A 93 4.29 -3.28 14.02
CA PRO A 93 3.74 -3.62 12.71
C PRO A 93 2.28 -3.17 12.51
N PHE A 94 1.55 -2.89 13.59
CA PHE A 94 0.17 -2.41 13.52
C PHE A 94 0.06 -0.89 13.43
N ILE A 95 1.18 -0.16 13.56
CA ILE A 95 1.22 1.29 13.36
C ILE A 95 1.54 1.58 11.89
N PHE A 96 0.65 2.32 11.23
CA PHE A 96 0.88 2.85 9.90
C PHE A 96 1.92 3.98 9.96
N ARG A 97 3.17 3.69 9.58
CA ARG A 97 4.32 4.60 9.67
C ARG A 97 5.18 4.54 8.41
N PRO A 98 4.92 5.38 7.38
CA PRO A 98 5.71 5.42 6.15
C PRO A 98 7.21 5.56 6.38
N GLU A 99 7.61 6.32 7.39
CA GLU A 99 9.01 6.64 7.73
C GLU A 99 9.88 5.39 7.94
N ARG A 100 9.26 4.23 8.22
CA ARG A 100 9.97 2.95 8.32
C ARG A 100 10.71 2.56 7.03
N PHE A 101 10.35 3.15 5.88
CA PHE A 101 10.96 2.85 4.58
C PHE A 101 11.91 3.96 4.08
N LEU A 102 12.31 4.88 4.96
CA LEU A 102 13.19 5.99 4.65
C LEU A 102 14.53 5.85 5.36
N GLY A 103 15.58 6.40 4.74
CA GLY A 103 16.91 6.47 5.34
C GLY A 103 17.70 5.14 5.33
N PRO A 104 18.86 5.11 6.01
CA PRO A 104 19.77 3.95 6.01
C PRO A 104 19.21 2.75 6.79
N GLU A 105 18.37 3.00 7.79
CA GLU A 105 17.74 1.98 8.64
C GLU A 105 16.34 1.57 8.14
N ALA A 106 16.12 1.67 6.82
CA ALA A 106 14.85 1.33 6.20
C ALA A 106 14.55 -0.16 6.37
N GLU A 107 13.31 -0.45 6.78
CA GLU A 107 12.81 -1.81 6.94
C GLU A 107 12.61 -2.49 5.56
N PRO A 108 12.58 -3.84 5.51
CA PRO A 108 12.52 -4.58 4.26
C PRO A 108 11.35 -4.18 3.37
N ASP A 109 11.59 -4.12 2.05
CA ASP A 109 10.55 -3.73 1.10
C ASP A 109 9.43 -4.79 1.03
N PRO A 110 8.17 -4.44 1.37
CA PRO A 110 7.05 -5.38 1.44
C PRO A 110 6.70 -5.95 0.05
N ARG A 111 7.05 -5.25 -1.04
CA ARG A 111 6.75 -5.66 -2.42
C ARG A 111 7.41 -6.98 -2.81
N ARG A 112 8.44 -7.40 -2.07
CA ARG A 112 9.07 -8.72 -2.22
C ARG A 112 8.15 -9.89 -1.86
N HIS A 113 7.08 -9.63 -1.09
CA HIS A 113 6.20 -10.64 -0.54
C HIS A 113 4.74 -10.46 -0.96
N VAL A 114 4.25 -9.22 -1.04
CA VAL A 114 2.81 -8.93 -1.28
C VAL A 114 2.33 -9.29 -2.69
N PHE A 115 3.25 -9.50 -3.64
CA PHE A 115 2.94 -9.92 -5.01
C PHE A 115 3.09 -11.42 -5.25
N GLY A 116 3.33 -12.23 -4.21
CA GLY A 116 3.54 -13.67 -4.32
C GLY A 116 4.95 -14.05 -4.81
N TYR A 117 5.11 -15.31 -5.22
CA TYR A 117 6.43 -15.93 -5.30
C TYR A 117 6.63 -16.80 -6.56
N GLY A 118 7.89 -16.97 -6.95
CA GLY A 118 8.33 -17.93 -7.95
C GLY A 118 7.61 -17.79 -9.30
N ARG A 119 7.27 -18.93 -9.91
CA ARG A 119 6.60 -19.01 -11.23
C ARG A 119 5.21 -18.36 -11.27
N ARG A 120 4.62 -18.03 -10.11
CA ARG A 120 3.27 -17.47 -9.97
C ARG A 120 3.28 -16.08 -9.35
N ILE A 121 4.43 -15.41 -9.35
CA ILE A 121 4.51 -14.00 -8.96
C ILE A 121 3.57 -13.16 -9.82
N CYS A 122 2.91 -12.17 -9.22
CA CYS A 122 1.91 -11.34 -9.88
C CYS A 122 2.52 -10.68 -11.14
N PRO A 123 1.98 -10.97 -12.34
CA PRO A 123 2.49 -10.37 -13.57
C PRO A 123 2.21 -8.85 -13.62
N GLY A 124 1.19 -8.38 -12.90
CA GLY A 124 0.80 -6.97 -12.84
C GLY A 124 1.57 -6.12 -11.82
N LYS A 125 2.55 -6.67 -11.08
CA LYS A 125 3.20 -5.96 -9.96
C LYS A 125 3.76 -4.58 -10.35
N HIS A 126 4.44 -4.49 -11.49
CA HIS A 126 5.05 -3.23 -11.93
C HIS A 126 4.02 -2.19 -12.35
N MET A 127 2.91 -2.63 -12.94
CA MET A 127 1.79 -1.75 -13.27
C MET A 127 1.11 -1.27 -11.98
N ALA A 128 0.84 -2.18 -11.04
CA ALA A 128 0.19 -1.88 -9.76
C ALA A 128 1.00 -0.87 -8.93
N GLU A 129 2.32 -1.07 -8.82
CA GLU A 129 3.22 -0.15 -8.11
C GLU A 129 3.19 1.27 -8.70
N ARG A 130 3.33 1.37 -10.03
CA ARG A 130 3.35 2.67 -10.72
C ARG A 130 1.99 3.35 -10.67
N ALA A 131 0.92 2.60 -10.91
CA ALA A 131 -0.44 3.12 -10.86
C ALA A 131 -0.80 3.60 -9.45
N LEU A 132 -0.48 2.82 -8.41
CA LEU A 132 -0.77 3.22 -7.03
C LEU A 132 0.00 4.49 -6.65
N LYS A 133 1.29 4.57 -7.00
CA LYS A 133 2.10 5.77 -6.74
C LYS A 133 1.54 7.00 -7.46
N ALA A 134 1.23 6.88 -8.75
CA ALA A 134 0.68 7.96 -9.55
C ALA A 134 -0.69 8.42 -9.03
N THR A 135 -1.54 7.48 -8.63
CA THR A 135 -2.85 7.78 -8.02
C THR A 135 -2.69 8.51 -6.71
N ILE A 136 -1.85 8.02 -5.78
CA ILE A 136 -1.64 8.69 -4.49
C ILE A 136 -1.08 10.10 -4.69
N ALA A 137 -0.05 10.26 -5.53
CA ALA A 137 0.54 11.57 -5.82
C ALA A 137 -0.48 12.54 -6.46
N SER A 138 -1.19 12.09 -7.50
CA SER A 138 -2.19 12.90 -8.21
C SER A 138 -3.39 13.25 -7.33
N THR A 139 -3.82 12.36 -6.44
CA THR A 139 -4.90 12.64 -5.51
C THR A 139 -4.46 13.64 -4.45
N LEU A 140 -3.31 13.43 -3.81
CA LEU A 140 -2.86 14.28 -2.71
C LEU A 140 -2.36 15.65 -3.17
N VAL A 141 -1.92 15.79 -4.42
CA VAL A 141 -1.57 17.12 -4.95
C VAL A 141 -2.81 18.00 -5.10
N VAL A 142 -3.96 17.43 -5.46
CA VAL A 142 -5.20 18.18 -5.72
C VAL A 142 -6.11 18.26 -4.50
N PHE A 143 -6.15 17.23 -3.64
CA PHE A 143 -7.19 17.09 -2.62
C PHE A 143 -6.64 16.97 -1.20
N SER A 144 -7.42 17.50 -0.26
CA SER A 144 -7.37 17.18 1.17
C SER A 144 -8.49 16.20 1.51
N ILE A 145 -8.13 15.08 2.12
CA ILE A 145 -9.03 13.99 2.48
C ILE A 145 -9.15 13.92 4.01
N GLU A 146 -10.35 14.14 4.53
CA GLU A 146 -10.63 14.18 5.96
C GLU A 146 -11.64 13.09 6.34
N LYS A 147 -11.55 12.59 7.57
CA LYS A 147 -12.57 11.68 8.10
C LYS A 147 -13.90 12.41 8.24
N GLU A 148 -15.00 11.72 7.96
CA GLU A 148 -16.35 12.22 8.20
C GLU A 148 -17.03 11.31 9.23
N GLY A 149 -17.22 11.83 10.44
CA GLY A 149 -17.73 11.05 11.57
C GLY A 149 -16.72 10.02 12.10
N GLU A 150 -17.25 8.98 12.76
CA GLU A 150 -16.46 7.82 13.15
C GLU A 150 -16.25 6.90 11.94
N VAL A 151 -14.99 6.60 11.65
CA VAL A 151 -14.61 5.70 10.56
C VAL A 151 -14.08 4.42 11.18
N GLU A 152 -14.87 3.36 11.09
CA GLU A 152 -14.41 2.02 11.46
C GLU A 152 -13.46 1.46 10.40
N THR A 153 -12.31 0.94 10.83
CA THR A 153 -11.33 0.28 9.96
C THR A 153 -11.65 -1.20 9.82
N THR A 154 -12.85 -1.53 9.37
CA THR A 154 -13.23 -2.91 9.06
C THR A 154 -12.98 -3.22 7.59
N PHE A 155 -12.66 -4.48 7.29
CA PHE A 155 -12.43 -4.97 5.94
C PHE A 155 -13.43 -6.08 5.63
N CYS A 156 -13.90 -6.10 4.39
CA CYS A 156 -14.84 -7.11 3.95
C CYS A 156 -14.18 -8.51 3.95
N PRO A 157 -14.88 -9.56 4.40
CA PRO A 157 -14.37 -10.92 4.31
C PRO A 157 -14.30 -11.35 2.84
N GLY A 158 -13.23 -12.06 2.47
CA GLY A 158 -13.08 -12.58 1.10
C GLY A 158 -11.65 -13.01 0.78
N LEU A 159 -11.47 -13.52 -0.44
CA LEU A 159 -10.13 -13.80 -0.98
C LEU A 159 -9.32 -12.52 -1.17
N LEU A 160 -10.01 -11.44 -1.59
CA LEU A 160 -9.43 -10.11 -1.73
C LEU A 160 -9.89 -9.25 -0.57
N SER A 161 -8.96 -8.54 0.07
CA SER A 161 -9.26 -7.58 1.13
C SER A 161 -9.49 -6.19 0.55
N HIS A 162 -10.58 -5.58 0.95
CA HIS A 162 -10.88 -4.16 0.72
C HIS A 162 -11.66 -3.61 1.91
N PRO A 163 -11.54 -2.30 2.20
CA PRO A 163 -12.26 -1.72 3.33
C PRO A 163 -13.78 -1.87 3.14
N SER A 164 -14.49 -2.00 4.25
CA SER A 164 -15.95 -1.82 4.29
C SER A 164 -16.30 -0.39 3.84
N PRO A 165 -17.53 -0.13 3.36
CA PRO A 165 -17.96 1.21 3.01
C PRO A 165 -17.74 2.20 4.15
N PHE A 166 -17.06 3.31 3.87
CA PHE A 166 -16.81 4.40 4.83
C PHE A 166 -17.04 5.75 4.17
N LYS A 167 -17.28 6.78 4.98
CA LYS A 167 -17.43 8.17 4.52
C LYS A 167 -16.16 8.96 4.77
N CYS A 168 -15.86 9.88 3.85
CA CYS A 168 -14.79 10.86 4.01
C CYS A 168 -15.14 12.13 3.25
N SER A 169 -14.66 13.26 3.74
CA SER A 169 -14.74 14.54 3.03
C SER A 169 -13.52 14.69 2.13
N ILE A 170 -13.74 14.99 0.86
CA ILE A 170 -12.68 15.26 -0.11
C ILE A 170 -12.87 16.68 -0.61
N ARG A 171 -11.88 17.54 -0.40
CA ARG A 171 -11.93 18.96 -0.77
C ARG A 171 -10.72 19.32 -1.62
N ALA A 172 -10.91 20.15 -2.64
CA ALA A 172 -9.80 20.67 -3.42
C ALA A 172 -8.87 21.51 -2.53
N ARG A 173 -7.57 21.37 -2.72
CA ARG A 173 -6.54 22.21 -2.11
C ARG A 173 -6.55 23.59 -2.79
N SER A 174 -6.04 24.59 -2.09
CA SER A 174 -5.86 25.93 -2.65
C SER A 174 -5.05 25.89 -3.94
N GLY A 175 -5.50 26.63 -4.96
CA GLY A 175 -4.86 26.67 -6.28
C GLY A 175 -5.41 25.66 -7.30
N PHE A 176 -6.33 24.78 -6.90
CA PHE A 176 -7.05 23.90 -7.83
C PHE A 176 -8.53 24.26 -7.90
N GLU A 177 -9.02 24.52 -9.10
CA GLU A 177 -10.45 24.55 -9.40
C GLU A 177 -10.89 23.18 -9.91
N VAL A 178 -11.84 22.56 -9.22
CA VAL A 178 -12.40 21.27 -9.63
C VAL A 178 -13.77 21.52 -10.24
N VAL A 179 -13.87 21.37 -11.56
CA VAL A 179 -15.15 21.40 -12.26
C VAL A 179 -15.78 20.01 -12.13
N MET A 180 -16.85 19.91 -11.35
CA MET A 180 -17.70 18.72 -11.32
C MET A 180 -18.42 18.62 -12.67
N LEU A 181 -17.96 17.72 -13.55
CA LEU A 181 -18.69 17.35 -14.76
C LEU A 181 -19.90 16.51 -14.30
N LEU A 182 -21.05 17.16 -14.15
CA LEU A 182 -22.36 16.52 -13.98
C LEU A 182 -22.95 16.14 -15.35
#